data_AF-A0A956E3U7-F1
#
_entry.id   AF-A0A956E3U7-F1
#
_cell.length_a   1.000
_cell.length_b   1.000
_cell.length_c   1.000
_cell.angle_alpha   90.00
_cell.angle_beta   90.00
_cell.angle_gamma   90.00
#
_symmetry.space_group_name_H-M   'P 1'
#
loop_
_entity.id
_entity.type
_entity.pdbx_description
1 polymer ?
#
loop_
_entity_poly.entity_id
_entity_poly.type
_entity_poly.pdbx_seq_one_letter_code
_entity_poly.pdbx_strand_id
1 'polypeptide(L)'
;MSDGARLSRVGSRWLLLGSLSGALMLGLTPSCLERHEERAVDSDVTRCASCHGDPARGGDYLQRSAPPINLIGATDIAYPSVGAHQFHVYGSETHGPVACNECHIVPEKVSDPGHADDAAPAEINFGALATQGELDTRYDSRTRRCSDSYCHGARSPSWTQPRPSDEACGSCHGLPPEPPHPQSERCSACHTGIDADKHIREAKLHVNGEVEYLLGRCNACHGSAETPAPPPDTRGNTDPTSPGVGAHATHLAGGNGSRPVLCSECHQVPDTSDLSHPNGQTELVFSGVSTASADAPSYDSAAQSCTVYCHAPSESDPHSSPAWTEAQALACTSCHGAPPPAPHPQIKDCNRCHAATVAADNVTILDRELHVNGNVEVDFDSSCTACH
;
A
#
# COMPACT_ATOMS: atom_id res chain seq x y z
N MET A 1 -34.14 2.14 -112.34
CA MET A 1 -34.35 3.36 -113.15
C MET A 1 -34.68 4.44 -112.15
N SER A 2 -33.87 5.44 -111.81
CA SER A 2 -32.65 6.01 -112.38
C SER A 2 -32.01 6.80 -111.22
N ASP A 3 -30.74 6.64 -110.86
CA ASP A 3 -29.53 7.19 -111.49
C ASP A 3 -29.39 8.72 -111.45
N GLY A 4 -28.22 9.19 -110.98
CA GLY A 4 -27.64 10.53 -111.21
C GLY A 4 -28.07 11.63 -110.22
N ALA A 5 -27.31 12.04 -109.18
CA ALA A 5 -25.95 12.58 -109.10
C ALA A 5 -25.79 14.07 -109.51
N ARG A 6 -25.01 14.78 -108.66
CA ARG A 6 -24.27 16.08 -108.80
C ARG A 6 -24.97 17.35 -108.29
N LEU A 7 -24.51 17.91 -107.15
CA LEU A 7 -23.37 18.86 -106.96
C LEU A 7 -23.66 20.22 -107.64
N SER A 8 -23.54 21.41 -107.05
CA SER A 8 -22.67 21.94 -105.98
C SER A 8 -23.09 23.41 -105.74
N ARG A 9 -22.99 23.99 -104.54
CA ARG A 9 -21.91 24.87 -104.00
C ARG A 9 -22.58 25.71 -102.90
N VAL A 10 -21.99 26.25 -101.83
CA VAL A 10 -20.64 26.34 -101.23
C VAL A 10 -20.90 27.00 -99.86
N GLY A 11 -20.17 26.62 -98.79
CA GLY A 11 -20.24 27.36 -97.53
C GLY A 11 -19.84 26.60 -96.27
N SER A 12 -18.57 26.24 -96.20
CA SER A 12 -17.74 25.80 -95.08
C SER A 12 -18.30 25.72 -93.64
N ARG A 13 -18.24 24.48 -93.12
CA ARG A 13 -17.76 24.05 -91.80
C ARG A 13 -18.49 24.56 -90.54
N TRP A 14 -19.32 23.67 -90.01
CA TRP A 14 -19.78 23.66 -88.63
C TRP A 14 -18.67 23.21 -87.68
N LEU A 15 -18.38 24.03 -86.66
CA LEU A 15 -17.54 23.70 -85.52
C LEU A 15 -18.30 22.76 -84.57
N LEU A 16 -17.67 21.64 -84.22
CA LEU A 16 -18.07 20.78 -83.10
C LEU A 16 -17.75 21.50 -81.79
N LEU A 17 -18.79 21.79 -81.01
CA LEU A 17 -18.71 22.20 -79.61
C LEU A 17 -18.27 20.99 -78.76
N GLY A 18 -17.05 21.06 -78.21
CA GLY A 18 -16.61 20.18 -77.14
C GLY A 18 -17.09 20.69 -75.79
N SER A 19 -17.95 19.93 -75.11
CA SER A 19 -18.33 20.15 -73.72
C SER A 19 -17.29 19.50 -72.80
N LEU A 20 -16.36 20.31 -72.26
CA LEU A 20 -15.55 19.94 -71.10
C LEU A 20 -16.37 20.21 -69.82
N SER A 21 -16.96 19.15 -69.25
CA SER A 21 -17.34 19.13 -67.84
C SER A 21 -16.21 18.47 -67.06
N GLY A 22 -15.19 19.24 -66.72
CA GLY A 22 -14.15 18.85 -65.76
C GLY A 22 -14.50 19.44 -64.39
N ALA A 23 -15.09 18.62 -63.52
CA ALA A 23 -15.23 18.95 -62.11
C ALA A 23 -13.81 19.00 -61.49
N LEU A 24 -13.37 20.20 -61.13
CA LEU A 24 -12.14 20.42 -60.38
C LEU A 24 -12.40 19.99 -58.93
N MET A 25 -12.19 18.71 -58.64
CA MET A 25 -12.02 18.23 -57.26
C MET A 25 -10.72 18.82 -56.72
N LEU A 26 -10.82 19.89 -55.94
CA LEU A 26 -9.72 20.30 -55.06
C LEU A 26 -9.50 19.17 -54.04
N GLY A 27 -8.53 18.31 -54.32
CA GLY A 27 -7.98 17.42 -53.32
C GLY A 27 -7.29 18.25 -52.25
N LEU A 28 -7.88 18.31 -51.05
CA LEU A 28 -7.17 18.68 -49.83
C LEU A 28 -6.16 17.57 -49.55
N THR A 29 -4.94 17.72 -50.06
CA THR A 29 -3.81 16.91 -49.63
C THR A 29 -3.53 17.23 -48.15
N PRO A 30 -3.50 16.24 -47.24
CA PRO A 30 -3.06 16.49 -45.88
C PRO A 30 -1.62 17.02 -45.93
N SER A 31 -1.39 18.12 -45.22
CA SER A 31 -0.14 18.91 -45.17
C SER A 31 1.12 18.13 -44.75
N CYS A 32 1.00 16.84 -44.43
CA CYS A 32 2.10 15.96 -44.06
C CYS A 32 2.82 15.33 -45.28
N LEU A 33 2.23 15.34 -46.48
CA LEU A 33 2.82 14.70 -47.67
C LEU A 33 3.65 15.65 -48.55
N GLU A 34 3.62 16.96 -48.26
CA GLU A 34 4.44 17.94 -48.96
C GLU A 34 5.74 18.16 -48.18
N ARG A 35 6.87 17.71 -48.75
CA ARG A 35 8.19 18.10 -48.27
C ARG A 35 8.33 19.62 -48.47
N HIS A 36 8.06 20.38 -47.41
CA HIS A 36 8.46 21.78 -47.37
C HIS A 36 9.98 21.87 -47.32
N GLU A 37 10.58 22.67 -48.21
CA GLU A 37 12.01 23.01 -48.19
C GLU A 37 12.41 23.44 -46.76
N GLU A 38 13.61 23.01 -46.33
CA GLU A 38 14.17 23.13 -44.98
C GLU A 38 13.97 24.51 -44.37
N ARG A 39 12.81 24.72 -43.75
CA ARG A 39 12.61 25.79 -42.79
C ARG A 39 13.39 25.37 -41.57
N ALA A 40 14.31 26.22 -41.11
CA ALA A 40 15.04 26.03 -39.86
C ALA A 40 14.01 25.63 -38.78
N VAL A 41 14.09 24.37 -38.34
CA VAL A 41 13.23 23.84 -37.29
C VAL A 41 13.56 24.63 -36.04
N ASP A 42 12.68 25.53 -35.63
CA ASP A 42 12.84 26.18 -34.34
C ASP A 42 12.67 25.13 -33.24
N SER A 43 13.58 25.23 -32.28
CA SER A 43 13.75 24.55 -31.00
C SER A 43 12.49 23.84 -30.50
N ASP A 44 12.66 22.62 -29.96
CA ASP A 44 11.74 21.79 -29.16
C ASP A 44 10.21 22.06 -29.26
N VAL A 45 9.75 23.29 -29.03
CA VAL A 45 8.39 23.84 -29.17
C VAL A 45 7.57 23.32 -30.37
N THR A 46 8.13 23.24 -31.59
CA THR A 46 7.33 22.89 -32.79
C THR A 46 7.60 21.50 -33.38
N ARG A 47 8.46 20.69 -32.75
CA ARG A 47 9.02 19.43 -33.32
C ARG A 47 7.96 18.41 -33.77
N CYS A 48 7.25 17.78 -32.83
CA CYS A 48 6.17 16.84 -33.17
C CYS A 48 4.80 17.56 -33.14
N ALA A 49 4.70 18.60 -32.31
CA ALA A 49 3.56 19.50 -32.16
C ALA A 49 3.09 20.17 -33.47
N SER A 50 3.94 20.23 -34.52
CA SER A 50 3.55 20.77 -35.83
C SER A 50 2.52 19.92 -36.57
N CYS A 51 2.47 18.62 -36.29
CA CYS A 51 1.58 17.68 -37.00
C CYS A 51 0.44 17.19 -36.09
N HIS A 52 0.76 16.84 -34.84
CA HIS A 52 -0.18 16.39 -33.83
C HIS A 52 0.17 17.06 -32.51
N GLY A 53 -0.83 17.40 -31.70
CA GLY A 53 -0.59 18.23 -30.51
C GLY A 53 -0.93 19.70 -30.73
N ASP A 54 -0.33 20.58 -29.93
CA ASP A 54 -0.47 22.04 -30.06
C ASP A 54 0.80 22.75 -29.53
N PRO A 55 1.59 23.41 -30.41
CA PRO A 55 2.85 24.06 -30.02
C PRO A 55 2.65 25.28 -29.11
N ALA A 56 1.44 25.85 -29.08
CA ALA A 56 1.10 26.98 -28.22
C ALA A 56 0.90 26.58 -26.75
N ARG A 57 0.82 25.28 -26.45
CA ARG A 57 0.63 24.79 -25.09
C ARG A 57 1.90 24.90 -24.26
N GLY A 58 1.70 25.02 -22.94
CA GLY A 58 2.78 24.90 -21.96
C GLY A 58 3.26 23.46 -21.82
N GLY A 59 4.46 23.28 -21.26
CA GLY A 59 5.10 21.97 -21.08
C GLY A 59 6.34 21.78 -21.95
N ASP A 60 6.98 20.63 -21.82
CA ASP A 60 8.05 20.22 -22.74
C ASP A 60 7.50 19.89 -24.14
N TYR A 61 8.39 19.54 -25.08
CA TYR A 61 7.95 19.26 -26.45
C TYR A 61 7.08 18.01 -26.54
N LEU A 62 7.28 16.98 -25.71
CA LEU A 62 6.46 15.76 -25.73
C LEU A 62 5.05 16.05 -25.19
N GLN A 63 4.94 16.85 -24.12
CA GLN A 63 3.67 17.26 -23.54
C GLN A 63 2.83 18.12 -24.50
N ARG A 64 3.49 18.99 -25.29
CA ARG A 64 2.84 19.75 -26.36
C ARG A 64 2.40 18.88 -27.52
N SER A 65 3.18 17.83 -27.80
CA SER A 65 2.92 16.91 -28.91
C SER A 65 1.83 15.91 -28.57
N ALA A 66 1.65 15.53 -27.30
CA ALA A 66 0.54 14.68 -26.90
C ALA A 66 -0.80 15.28 -27.37
N PRO A 67 -1.63 14.57 -28.16
CA PRO A 67 -2.81 15.14 -28.78
C PRO A 67 -3.78 15.78 -27.79
N PRO A 68 -4.14 17.05 -28.01
CA PRO A 68 -5.54 17.44 -27.98
C PRO A 68 -6.05 17.67 -29.40
N ILE A 69 -5.17 17.79 -30.40
CA ILE A 69 -5.50 17.94 -31.82
C ILE A 69 -4.81 16.79 -32.57
N ASN A 70 -5.58 16.03 -33.34
CA ASN A 70 -5.04 14.96 -34.18
C ASN A 70 -4.67 15.45 -35.60
N LEU A 71 -4.15 14.55 -36.45
CA LEU A 71 -3.73 14.84 -37.82
C LEU A 71 -4.84 15.37 -38.75
N ILE A 72 -6.12 15.17 -38.40
CA ILE A 72 -7.27 15.70 -39.17
C ILE A 72 -7.87 16.96 -38.53
N GLY A 73 -7.22 17.51 -37.49
CA GLY A 73 -7.68 18.69 -36.76
C GLY A 73 -8.80 18.43 -35.75
N ALA A 74 -9.16 17.18 -35.48
CA ALA A 74 -10.20 16.87 -34.49
C ALA A 74 -9.66 17.07 -33.06
N THR A 75 -10.54 17.58 -32.19
CA THR A 75 -10.23 17.90 -30.79
C THR A 75 -11.05 17.13 -29.77
N ASP A 76 -12.08 16.42 -30.23
CA ASP A 76 -12.98 15.68 -29.36
C ASP A 76 -12.32 14.38 -28.89
N ILE A 77 -12.38 14.11 -27.58
CA ILE A 77 -11.85 12.88 -26.95
C ILE A 77 -12.55 11.61 -27.44
N ALA A 78 -13.72 11.73 -28.08
CA ALA A 78 -14.40 10.61 -28.75
C ALA A 78 -13.59 10.05 -29.94
N TYR A 79 -12.64 10.82 -30.50
CA TYR A 79 -11.71 10.33 -31.50
C TYR A 79 -10.55 9.58 -30.81
N PRO A 80 -10.25 8.33 -31.19
CA PRO A 80 -9.19 7.55 -30.55
C PRO A 80 -7.79 8.16 -30.72
N SER A 81 -7.58 8.98 -31.74
CA SER A 81 -6.35 9.74 -31.94
C SER A 81 -6.20 10.95 -31.01
N VAL A 82 -7.27 11.37 -30.32
CA VAL A 82 -7.21 12.35 -29.23
C VAL A 82 -7.33 11.63 -27.89
N GLY A 83 -8.47 11.00 -27.62
CA GLY A 83 -8.71 10.12 -26.48
C GLY A 83 -8.22 10.65 -25.14
N ALA A 84 -7.71 9.75 -24.31
CA ALA A 84 -7.25 10.03 -22.96
C ALA A 84 -5.77 10.45 -22.85
N HIS A 85 -5.12 10.87 -23.95
CA HIS A 85 -3.70 11.28 -23.90
C HIS A 85 -3.44 12.29 -22.80
N GLN A 86 -4.26 13.34 -22.75
CA GLN A 86 -4.12 14.44 -21.80
C GLN A 86 -4.30 14.00 -20.34
N PHE A 87 -5.07 12.94 -20.09
CA PHE A 87 -5.31 12.42 -18.74
C PHE A 87 -4.11 11.62 -18.21
N HIS A 88 -3.24 11.12 -19.09
CA HIS A 88 -2.07 10.34 -18.69
C HIS A 88 -0.79 11.17 -18.70
N VAL A 89 -0.56 11.95 -19.75
CA VAL A 89 0.69 12.71 -19.93
C VAL A 89 0.78 13.94 -19.03
N TYR A 90 -0.33 14.35 -18.42
CA TYR A 90 -0.36 15.33 -17.35
C TYR A 90 -0.63 14.59 -16.04
N GLY A 91 0.09 14.99 -14.97
CA GLY A 91 -0.18 14.47 -13.64
C GLY A 91 -1.57 14.88 -13.15
N SER A 92 -2.11 14.09 -12.24
CA SER A 92 -3.39 14.33 -11.57
C SER A 92 -3.18 14.29 -10.05
N GLU A 93 -4.27 14.30 -9.29
CA GLU A 93 -4.20 14.07 -7.84
C GLU A 93 -3.76 12.65 -7.50
N THR A 94 -3.91 11.70 -8.43
CA THR A 94 -3.67 10.27 -8.16
C THR A 94 -2.42 9.71 -8.82
N HIS A 95 -1.78 10.39 -9.77
CA HIS A 95 -0.53 9.92 -10.37
C HIS A 95 0.30 11.08 -10.93
N GLY A 96 1.61 10.86 -11.06
CA GLY A 96 2.49 11.75 -11.81
C GLY A 96 2.27 11.65 -13.34
N PRO A 97 2.86 12.56 -14.13
CA PRO A 97 2.85 12.45 -15.59
C PRO A 97 3.38 11.09 -16.07
N VAL A 98 2.64 10.43 -16.95
CA VAL A 98 3.05 9.17 -17.58
C VAL A 98 3.87 9.47 -18.83
N ALA A 99 5.05 8.87 -18.93
CA ALA A 99 5.91 9.03 -20.09
C ALA A 99 5.29 8.35 -21.33
N CYS A 100 5.45 8.94 -22.51
CA CYS A 100 4.83 8.44 -23.75
C CYS A 100 5.28 7.01 -24.10
N ASN A 101 6.53 6.67 -23.78
CA ASN A 101 7.13 5.35 -24.01
C ASN A 101 6.53 4.23 -23.13
N GLU A 102 5.67 4.57 -22.17
CA GLU A 102 4.88 3.57 -21.44
C GLU A 102 3.72 3.02 -22.26
N CYS A 103 3.32 3.68 -23.35
CA CYS A 103 2.23 3.23 -24.21
C CYS A 103 2.68 2.85 -25.62
N HIS A 104 3.59 3.62 -26.21
CA HIS A 104 4.03 3.40 -27.58
C HIS A 104 5.45 3.92 -27.82
N ILE A 105 6.05 3.48 -28.92
CA ILE A 105 7.36 3.99 -29.33
C ILE A 105 7.23 5.48 -29.68
N VAL A 106 8.12 6.31 -29.16
CA VAL A 106 8.23 7.72 -29.53
C VAL A 106 9.34 7.83 -30.57
N PRO A 107 9.04 8.15 -31.83
CA PRO A 107 10.05 8.29 -32.87
C PRO A 107 10.92 9.52 -32.62
N GLU A 108 12.21 9.44 -32.97
CA GLU A 108 13.11 10.58 -32.94
C GLU A 108 12.93 11.48 -34.17
N LYS A 109 12.56 10.89 -35.31
CA LYS A 109 12.41 11.55 -36.60
C LYS A 109 11.13 11.13 -37.28
N VAL A 110 10.60 12.02 -38.13
CA VAL A 110 9.36 11.76 -38.89
C VAL A 110 9.49 10.52 -39.77
N SER A 111 10.68 10.23 -40.28
CA SER A 111 10.99 9.10 -41.16
C SER A 111 11.35 7.80 -40.43
N ASP A 112 11.27 7.76 -39.10
CA ASP A 112 11.54 6.52 -38.38
C ASP A 112 10.47 5.46 -38.75
N PRO A 113 10.86 4.19 -38.91
CA PRO A 113 9.92 3.13 -39.27
C PRO A 113 8.74 3.05 -38.30
N GLY A 114 7.52 2.92 -38.84
CA GLY A 114 6.29 2.79 -38.05
C GLY A 114 5.63 4.12 -37.64
N HIS A 115 6.15 5.26 -38.09
CA HIS A 115 5.60 6.58 -37.74
C HIS A 115 4.76 7.23 -38.85
N ALA A 116 5.37 7.58 -39.99
CA ALA A 116 4.71 8.30 -41.09
C ALA A 116 4.73 7.53 -42.43
N ASP A 117 5.18 6.28 -42.39
CA ASP A 117 5.31 5.36 -43.52
C ASP A 117 4.22 4.27 -43.55
N ASP A 118 3.52 4.04 -42.44
CA ASP A 118 2.46 3.04 -42.31
C ASP A 118 1.05 3.61 -42.25
N ALA A 119 0.06 2.76 -42.55
CA ALA A 119 -1.35 3.11 -42.44
C ALA A 119 -1.76 3.16 -40.95
N ALA A 120 -2.50 4.20 -40.57
CA ALA A 120 -3.05 4.35 -39.22
C ALA A 120 -3.79 3.08 -38.74
N PRO A 121 -3.80 2.78 -37.43
CA PRO A 121 -3.32 3.60 -36.30
C PRO A 121 -1.83 3.41 -35.94
N ALA A 122 -1.31 4.25 -35.06
CA ALA A 122 0.03 4.11 -34.49
C ALA A 122 0.21 2.75 -33.80
N GLU A 123 1.40 2.17 -33.92
CA GLU A 123 1.78 0.93 -33.25
C GLU A 123 1.93 1.15 -31.74
N ILE A 124 1.25 0.32 -30.95
CA ILE A 124 1.30 0.37 -29.49
C ILE A 124 2.28 -0.67 -29.01
N ASN A 125 3.24 -0.21 -28.21
CA ASN A 125 4.28 -1.01 -27.58
C ASN A 125 4.41 -0.51 -26.15
N PHE A 126 3.88 -1.29 -25.21
CA PHE A 126 3.82 -0.89 -23.81
C PHE A 126 5.21 -0.96 -23.16
N GLY A 127 5.50 0.04 -22.33
CA GLY A 127 6.75 0.15 -21.59
C GLY A 127 6.78 -0.71 -20.33
N ALA A 128 7.86 -0.57 -19.57
CA ALA A 128 8.15 -1.42 -18.41
C ALA A 128 7.18 -1.18 -17.24
N LEU A 129 6.74 0.06 -17.03
CA LEU A 129 5.78 0.37 -15.98
C LEU A 129 4.40 -0.20 -16.34
N ALA A 130 3.95 0.00 -17.58
CA ALA A 130 2.65 -0.51 -18.03
C ALA A 130 2.56 -2.05 -17.95
N THR A 131 3.66 -2.74 -18.24
CA THR A 131 3.77 -4.21 -18.24
C THR A 131 4.30 -4.80 -16.93
N GLN A 132 4.44 -3.99 -15.89
CA GLN A 132 5.00 -4.44 -14.63
C GLN A 132 4.22 -5.62 -14.05
N GLY A 133 4.96 -6.61 -13.53
CA GLY A 133 4.38 -7.89 -13.10
C GLY A 133 4.18 -8.89 -14.25
N GLU A 134 4.88 -8.69 -15.37
CA GLU A 134 4.82 -9.55 -16.56
C GLU A 134 3.40 -9.62 -17.16
N LEU A 135 2.67 -8.51 -17.07
CA LEU A 135 1.30 -8.43 -17.55
C LEU A 135 1.26 -8.37 -19.08
N ASP A 136 0.28 -9.05 -19.66
CA ASP A 136 0.01 -9.10 -21.11
C ASP A 136 -0.81 -7.88 -21.54
N THR A 137 -0.22 -6.69 -21.36
CA THR A 137 -0.90 -5.41 -21.54
C THR A 137 -1.32 -5.19 -22.99
N ARG A 138 -2.60 -4.84 -23.18
CA ARG A 138 -3.22 -4.76 -24.51
C ARG A 138 -4.05 -3.50 -24.68
N TYR A 139 -4.10 -3.04 -25.92
CA TYR A 139 -5.11 -2.10 -26.41
C TYR A 139 -5.83 -2.71 -27.61
N ASP A 140 -7.13 -2.90 -27.49
CA ASP A 140 -7.99 -3.30 -28.61
C ASP A 140 -8.49 -2.04 -29.32
N SER A 141 -7.99 -1.80 -30.54
CA SER A 141 -8.34 -0.63 -31.35
C SER A 141 -9.79 -0.63 -31.85
N ARG A 142 -10.45 -1.79 -31.91
CA ARG A 142 -11.86 -1.90 -32.34
C ARG A 142 -12.80 -1.46 -31.22
N THR A 143 -12.55 -1.94 -30.01
CA THR A 143 -13.36 -1.60 -28.84
C THR A 143 -12.85 -0.37 -28.08
N ARG A 144 -11.64 0.10 -28.41
CA ARG A 144 -10.92 1.24 -27.82
C ARG A 144 -10.74 1.05 -26.32
N ARG A 145 -10.35 -0.16 -25.93
CA ARG A 145 -10.20 -0.56 -24.53
C ARG A 145 -8.79 -1.03 -24.25
N CYS A 146 -8.30 -0.65 -23.07
CA CYS A 146 -7.08 -1.22 -22.51
C CYS A 146 -7.44 -2.44 -21.66
N SER A 147 -6.51 -3.37 -21.49
CA SER A 147 -6.62 -4.45 -20.50
C SER A 147 -5.24 -4.85 -19.98
N ASP A 148 -5.23 -5.49 -18.81
CA ASP A 148 -4.07 -6.19 -18.26
C ASP A 148 -2.82 -5.29 -18.17
N SER A 149 -3.01 -4.05 -17.71
CA SER A 149 -1.90 -3.11 -17.42
C SER A 149 -1.73 -2.99 -15.92
N TYR A 150 -0.51 -2.68 -15.46
CA TYR A 150 -0.25 -2.39 -14.06
C TYR A 150 -1.16 -1.27 -13.52
N CYS A 151 -1.29 -0.17 -14.29
CA CYS A 151 -2.07 1.00 -13.87
C CYS A 151 -3.58 0.73 -13.76
N HIS A 152 -4.14 -0.11 -14.65
CA HIS A 152 -5.57 -0.44 -14.65
C HIS A 152 -5.91 -1.78 -14.00
N GLY A 153 -4.94 -2.58 -13.60
CA GLY A 153 -5.15 -3.92 -13.07
C GLY A 153 -6.09 -4.75 -13.97
N ALA A 154 -7.08 -5.40 -13.35
CA ALA A 154 -8.09 -6.19 -14.05
C ALA A 154 -9.18 -5.37 -14.78
N ARG A 155 -9.12 -4.02 -14.71
CA ARG A 155 -10.15 -3.17 -15.33
C ARG A 155 -9.89 -3.00 -16.82
N SER A 156 -10.98 -2.85 -17.58
CA SER A 156 -10.91 -2.58 -19.02
C SER A 156 -11.54 -1.22 -19.39
N PRO A 157 -10.85 -0.10 -19.05
CA PRO A 157 -11.35 1.23 -19.31
C PRO A 157 -11.38 1.53 -20.82
N SER A 158 -12.30 2.42 -21.22
CA SER A 158 -12.36 2.92 -22.59
C SER A 158 -11.46 4.15 -22.76
N TRP A 159 -10.56 4.09 -23.73
CA TRP A 159 -9.64 5.17 -24.09
C TRP A 159 -10.33 6.47 -24.50
N THR A 160 -11.53 6.37 -25.07
CA THR A 160 -12.33 7.53 -25.52
C THR A 160 -13.38 7.97 -24.50
N GLN A 161 -13.40 7.36 -23.31
CA GLN A 161 -14.29 7.73 -22.20
C GLN A 161 -13.50 7.75 -20.88
N PRO A 162 -12.49 8.64 -20.74
CA PRO A 162 -11.77 8.81 -19.50
C PRO A 162 -12.70 9.32 -18.39
N ARG A 163 -12.38 8.96 -17.15
CA ARG A 163 -13.03 9.46 -15.93
C ARG A 163 -12.05 10.32 -15.13
N PRO A 164 -12.53 11.27 -14.31
CA PRO A 164 -11.66 12.05 -13.45
C PRO A 164 -11.08 11.21 -12.30
N SER A 165 -10.00 11.70 -11.71
CA SER A 165 -9.19 10.97 -10.72
C SER A 165 -9.85 10.83 -9.35
N ASP A 166 -10.69 11.79 -8.97
CA ASP A 166 -11.45 11.81 -7.71
C ASP A 166 -12.54 10.73 -7.64
N GLU A 167 -13.14 10.38 -8.79
CA GLU A 167 -14.11 9.28 -8.90
C GLU A 167 -13.44 7.88 -8.93
N ALA A 168 -12.11 7.80 -8.93
CA ALA A 168 -11.37 6.55 -9.11
C ALA A 168 -10.93 5.86 -7.81
N CYS A 169 -10.99 6.54 -6.66
CA CYS A 169 -10.57 5.95 -5.38
C CYS A 169 -11.34 4.67 -5.05
N GLY A 170 -10.64 3.66 -4.52
CA GLY A 170 -11.20 2.32 -4.22
C GLY A 170 -11.53 1.46 -5.45
N SER A 171 -11.52 2.03 -6.67
CA SER A 171 -11.69 1.23 -7.89
C SER A 171 -10.40 0.56 -8.35
N CYS A 172 -9.24 1.05 -7.87
CA CYS A 172 -7.92 0.56 -8.28
C CYS A 172 -7.44 -0.65 -7.47
N HIS A 173 -7.40 -0.47 -6.15
CA HIS A 173 -7.11 -1.48 -5.14
C HIS A 173 -8.07 -1.28 -3.96
N GLY A 174 -8.22 -2.29 -3.11
CA GLY A 174 -8.97 -2.17 -1.86
C GLY A 174 -8.34 -1.14 -0.91
N LEU A 175 -9.15 -0.58 -0.02
CA LEU A 175 -8.73 0.36 1.02
C LEU A 175 -9.24 -0.15 2.39
N PRO A 176 -8.52 -1.07 3.08
CA PRO A 176 -7.23 -1.67 2.71
C PRO A 176 -7.33 -2.77 1.62
N PRO A 177 -6.21 -3.18 0.99
CA PRO A 177 -6.17 -4.35 0.12
C PRO A 177 -6.64 -5.64 0.81
N GLU A 178 -7.01 -6.66 0.02
CA GLU A 178 -7.44 -7.95 0.58
C GLU A 178 -6.32 -8.66 1.37
N PRO A 179 -6.67 -9.57 2.30
CA PRO A 179 -5.70 -10.42 2.98
C PRO A 179 -4.73 -11.12 2.00
N PRO A 180 -3.45 -11.31 2.36
CA PRO A 180 -2.89 -11.22 3.71
C PRO A 180 -2.49 -9.80 4.15
N HIS A 181 -2.81 -8.75 3.37
CA HIS A 181 -2.53 -7.38 3.80
C HIS A 181 -3.22 -7.07 5.15
N PRO A 182 -2.58 -6.32 6.06
CA PRO A 182 -3.19 -5.89 7.30
C PRO A 182 -4.51 -5.15 7.07
N GLN A 183 -5.57 -5.61 7.74
CA GLN A 183 -6.91 -5.01 7.63
C GLN A 183 -7.06 -3.83 8.60
N SER A 184 -6.28 -2.76 8.39
CA SER A 184 -6.25 -1.56 9.22
C SER A 184 -6.57 -0.29 8.41
N GLU A 185 -7.31 0.62 9.04
CA GLU A 185 -7.65 1.94 8.48
C GLU A 185 -6.51 2.97 8.65
N ARG A 186 -5.47 2.64 9.44
CA ARG A 186 -4.33 3.52 9.75
C ARG A 186 -3.25 3.43 8.67
N CYS A 187 -3.62 3.65 7.42
CA CYS A 187 -2.78 3.37 6.26
C CYS A 187 -1.44 4.14 6.31
N SER A 188 -1.44 5.39 6.78
CA SER A 188 -0.24 6.24 6.91
C SER A 188 0.75 5.79 7.98
N ALA A 189 0.39 4.79 8.81
CA ALA A 189 1.32 4.21 9.77
C ALA A 189 2.38 3.34 9.08
N CYS A 190 2.02 2.73 7.94
CA CYS A 190 2.92 1.93 7.13
C CYS A 190 3.31 2.68 5.84
N HIS A 191 2.35 3.26 5.13
CA HIS A 191 2.59 3.87 3.82
C HIS A 191 2.94 5.36 3.94
N THR A 192 4.14 5.74 3.51
CA THR A 192 4.61 7.14 3.62
C THR A 192 4.03 8.05 2.55
N GLY A 193 3.58 7.48 1.44
CA GLY A 193 2.98 8.20 0.32
C GLY A 193 1.58 8.76 0.61
N ILE A 194 0.99 8.46 1.77
CA ILE A 194 -0.37 8.88 2.13
C ILE A 194 -0.45 9.54 3.51
N ASP A 195 -1.45 10.38 3.71
CA ASP A 195 -1.74 11.00 5.01
C ASP A 195 -2.80 10.25 5.83
N ALA A 196 -3.10 10.77 7.02
CA ALA A 196 -4.06 10.16 7.94
C ALA A 196 -5.49 10.17 7.39
N ASP A 197 -5.81 11.10 6.49
CA ASP A 197 -7.09 11.21 5.78
C ASP A 197 -7.08 10.40 4.47
N LYS A 198 -6.00 9.65 4.22
CA LYS A 198 -5.75 8.79 3.03
C LYS A 198 -5.58 9.59 1.74
N HIS A 199 -5.24 10.87 1.82
CA HIS A 199 -4.81 11.62 0.63
C HIS A 199 -3.38 11.24 0.25
N ILE A 200 -3.13 11.21 -1.06
CA ILE A 200 -1.80 10.99 -1.61
C ILE A 200 -0.97 12.25 -1.40
N ARG A 201 0.18 12.11 -0.72
CA ARG A 201 1.09 13.22 -0.43
C ARG A 201 1.87 13.67 -1.64
N GLU A 202 2.30 12.72 -2.47
CA GLU A 202 3.09 12.97 -3.66
C GLU A 202 2.58 12.11 -4.83
N ALA A 203 1.76 12.70 -5.71
CA ALA A 203 1.13 11.97 -6.81
C ALA A 203 2.14 11.22 -7.71
N LYS A 204 3.35 11.75 -7.89
CA LYS A 204 4.42 11.10 -8.66
C LYS A 204 4.90 9.76 -8.08
N LEU A 205 4.65 9.50 -6.79
CA LEU A 205 4.99 8.24 -6.14
C LEU A 205 3.83 7.24 -6.25
N HIS A 206 2.60 7.72 -6.42
CA HIS A 206 1.48 6.82 -6.60
C HIS A 206 1.42 6.34 -8.06
N VAL A 207 1.45 5.00 -8.25
CA VAL A 207 1.51 4.32 -9.56
C VAL A 207 2.88 4.45 -10.26
N ASN A 208 3.97 4.61 -9.50
CA ASN A 208 5.34 4.61 -10.03
C ASN A 208 5.95 3.20 -10.15
N GLY A 209 5.21 2.16 -9.76
CA GLY A 209 5.67 0.78 -9.77
C GLY A 209 6.30 0.30 -8.46
N GLU A 210 6.45 1.16 -7.47
CA GLU A 210 6.96 0.81 -6.16
C GLU A 210 5.87 1.07 -5.11
N VAL A 211 5.94 0.34 -4.00
CA VAL A 211 5.11 0.62 -2.83
C VAL A 211 6.01 1.30 -1.83
N GLU A 212 5.69 2.55 -1.46
CA GLU A 212 6.42 3.25 -0.41
C GLU A 212 5.84 2.92 0.96
N TYR A 213 6.66 2.28 1.81
CA TYR A 213 6.28 1.92 3.18
C TYR A 213 7.48 1.91 4.12
N LEU A 214 7.21 2.10 5.41
CA LEU A 214 8.17 1.97 6.50
C LEU A 214 7.98 0.62 7.17
N LEU A 215 8.93 -0.29 6.96
CA LEU A 215 9.10 -1.44 7.85
C LEU A 215 9.91 -1.05 9.08
N GLY A 216 9.80 -1.86 10.13
CA GLY A 216 10.76 -1.79 11.24
C GLY A 216 10.25 -1.13 12.52
N ARG A 217 8.93 -0.92 12.68
CA ARG A 217 8.39 -0.29 13.89
C ARG A 217 7.11 -0.99 14.38
N CYS A 218 7.18 -1.63 15.54
CA CYS A 218 6.02 -2.29 16.16
C CYS A 218 4.85 -1.30 16.40
N ASN A 219 5.18 -0.03 16.70
CA ASN A 219 4.21 1.03 16.89
C ASN A 219 3.57 1.60 15.61
N ALA A 220 3.92 1.06 14.45
CA ALA A 220 3.11 1.24 13.24
C ALA A 220 1.74 0.55 13.40
N CYS A 221 1.69 -0.59 14.10
CA CYS A 221 0.47 -1.41 14.23
C CYS A 221 -0.11 -1.40 15.65
N HIS A 222 0.73 -1.54 16.68
CA HIS A 222 0.30 -1.69 18.07
C HIS A 222 0.91 -0.61 18.97
N GLY A 223 0.12 0.01 19.82
CA GLY A 223 0.58 1.06 20.72
C GLY A 223 0.71 2.43 20.05
N SER A 224 1.58 3.26 20.63
CA SER A 224 1.75 4.68 20.35
C SER A 224 3.19 5.04 19.97
N ALA A 225 3.44 6.32 19.68
CA ALA A 225 4.79 6.81 19.40
C ALA A 225 5.78 6.51 20.54
N GLU A 226 5.29 6.42 21.77
CA GLU A 226 6.05 6.22 23.00
C GLU A 226 6.30 4.74 23.32
N THR A 227 5.35 3.86 23.00
CA THR A 227 5.45 2.42 23.34
C THR A 227 4.73 1.56 22.30
N PRO A 228 5.32 0.43 21.88
CA PRO A 228 4.64 -0.52 21.00
C PRO A 228 3.60 -1.38 21.72
N ALA A 229 3.42 -1.21 23.02
CA ALA A 229 2.36 -1.86 23.77
C ALA A 229 1.07 -1.04 23.69
N PRO A 230 -0.07 -1.64 23.31
CA PRO A 230 -1.38 -1.00 23.32
C PRO A 230 -1.70 -0.31 24.67
N PRO A 231 -2.40 0.84 24.66
CA PRO A 231 -3.24 1.38 23.57
C PRO A 231 -2.52 2.30 22.55
N PRO A 232 -3.09 2.48 21.33
CA PRO A 232 -4.22 1.71 20.78
C PRO A 232 -3.83 0.28 20.36
N ASP A 233 -4.80 -0.64 20.34
CA ASP A 233 -4.63 -1.93 19.66
C ASP A 233 -4.70 -1.80 18.13
N THR A 234 -4.52 -2.90 17.39
CA THR A 234 -4.58 -2.89 15.90
C THR A 234 -5.93 -2.51 15.32
N ARG A 235 -7.00 -2.53 16.13
CA ARG A 235 -8.35 -2.10 15.75
C ARG A 235 -8.63 -0.66 16.18
N GLY A 236 -7.66 0.01 16.79
CA GLY A 236 -7.80 1.39 17.28
C GLY A 236 -8.46 1.50 18.66
N ASN A 237 -8.75 0.39 19.34
CA ASN A 237 -9.32 0.46 20.69
C ASN A 237 -8.28 1.03 21.65
N THR A 238 -8.73 1.87 22.57
CA THR A 238 -7.86 2.47 23.60
C THR A 238 -8.27 2.08 25.02
N ASP A 239 -9.44 1.49 25.18
CA ASP A 239 -9.98 1.08 26.48
C ASP A 239 -9.34 -0.24 26.93
N PRO A 240 -8.79 -0.34 28.15
CA PRO A 240 -8.19 -1.57 28.67
C PRO A 240 -9.19 -2.74 28.79
N THR A 241 -10.50 -2.49 28.72
CA THR A 241 -11.51 -3.55 28.62
C THR A 241 -11.55 -4.24 27.26
N SER A 242 -10.85 -3.68 26.25
CA SER A 242 -10.67 -4.32 24.95
C SER A 242 -9.52 -5.32 25.01
N PRO A 243 -9.69 -6.59 24.54
CA PRO A 243 -8.65 -7.62 24.66
C PRO A 243 -7.32 -7.27 23.99
N GLY A 244 -7.36 -6.49 22.90
CA GLY A 244 -6.16 -6.01 22.22
C GLY A 244 -5.38 -4.95 23.01
N VAL A 245 -6.03 -4.28 23.97
CA VAL A 245 -5.39 -3.33 24.90
C VAL A 245 -5.03 -4.04 26.18
N GLY A 246 -6.04 -4.48 26.95
CA GLY A 246 -5.89 -5.25 28.18
C GLY A 246 -4.93 -4.66 29.19
N ALA A 247 -4.30 -5.56 29.95
CA ALA A 247 -3.41 -5.24 31.06
C ALA A 247 -1.95 -4.92 30.63
N HIS A 248 -1.66 -4.66 29.35
CA HIS A 248 -0.29 -4.36 28.88
C HIS A 248 0.38 -3.24 29.70
N ALA A 249 -0.30 -2.09 29.84
CA ALA A 249 0.25 -0.94 30.56
C ALA A 249 0.56 -1.27 32.03
N THR A 250 -0.29 -2.06 32.70
CA THR A 250 -0.09 -2.48 34.09
C THR A 250 1.16 -3.36 34.22
N HIS A 251 1.37 -4.31 33.31
CA HIS A 251 2.53 -5.20 33.34
C HIS A 251 3.84 -4.46 33.03
N LEU A 252 3.84 -3.55 32.04
CA LEU A 252 5.00 -2.74 31.72
C LEU A 252 5.37 -1.74 32.83
N ALA A 253 4.41 -1.30 33.64
CA ALA A 253 4.67 -0.42 34.77
C ALA A 253 5.19 -1.19 36.00
N GLY A 254 4.76 -2.43 36.20
CA GLY A 254 4.99 -3.18 37.44
C GLY A 254 4.17 -2.63 38.62
N GLY A 255 4.52 -3.02 39.84
CA GLY A 255 3.79 -2.62 41.05
C GLY A 255 4.62 -2.67 42.32
N ASN A 256 3.95 -2.71 43.48
CA ASN A 256 4.62 -2.83 44.78
C ASN A 256 5.29 -4.20 44.97
N GLY A 257 4.72 -5.25 44.36
CA GLY A 257 5.21 -6.62 44.48
C GLY A 257 5.99 -7.12 43.26
N SER A 258 6.12 -6.33 42.20
CA SER A 258 6.82 -6.76 40.98
C SER A 258 7.50 -5.59 40.28
N ARG A 259 8.61 -5.88 39.62
CA ARG A 259 9.23 -4.97 38.67
C ARG A 259 8.39 -4.87 37.38
N PRO A 260 8.66 -3.87 36.52
CA PRO A 260 8.24 -3.92 35.12
C PRO A 260 8.52 -5.27 34.46
N VAL A 261 7.50 -5.84 33.81
CA VAL A 261 7.63 -7.08 33.03
C VAL A 261 7.93 -6.69 31.59
N LEU A 262 9.06 -7.13 31.05
CA LEU A 262 9.41 -6.88 29.64
C LEU A 262 8.57 -7.75 28.71
N CYS A 263 8.37 -7.31 27.46
CA CYS A 263 7.55 -8.03 26.49
C CYS A 263 8.00 -9.50 26.32
N SER A 264 9.31 -9.72 26.18
CA SER A 264 9.93 -11.05 26.02
C SER A 264 9.82 -11.96 27.24
N GLU A 265 9.42 -11.41 28.39
CA GLU A 265 9.17 -12.17 29.61
C GLU A 265 7.73 -12.69 29.70
N CYS A 266 6.85 -12.20 28.82
CA CYS A 266 5.50 -12.71 28.64
C CYS A 266 5.41 -13.56 27.37
N HIS A 267 5.75 -12.99 26.21
CA HIS A 267 5.60 -13.66 24.93
C HIS A 267 6.75 -13.33 23.98
N GLN A 268 6.95 -14.20 22.99
CA GLN A 268 7.92 -13.99 21.94
C GLN A 268 7.58 -12.70 21.19
N VAL A 269 8.56 -11.80 21.09
CA VAL A 269 8.45 -10.56 20.31
C VAL A 269 9.06 -10.84 18.94
N PRO A 270 8.29 -10.74 17.83
CA PRO A 270 8.81 -10.93 16.49
C PRO A 270 9.89 -9.90 16.13
N ASP A 271 10.78 -10.27 15.21
CA ASP A 271 11.70 -9.31 14.62
C ASP A 271 10.92 -8.30 13.77
N THR A 272 11.31 -7.03 13.79
CA THR A 272 10.61 -5.96 13.08
C THR A 272 10.66 -6.09 11.54
N SER A 273 11.51 -6.97 11.01
CA SER A 273 11.59 -7.34 9.59
C SER A 273 10.72 -8.55 9.22
N ASP A 274 10.04 -9.18 10.19
CA ASP A 274 9.18 -10.33 9.95
C ASP A 274 7.85 -9.91 9.31
N LEU A 275 7.75 -10.12 7.99
CA LEU A 275 6.55 -9.86 7.21
C LEU A 275 5.46 -10.93 7.38
N SER A 276 5.74 -12.03 8.08
CA SER A 276 4.74 -13.06 8.37
C SER A 276 3.87 -12.72 9.58
N HIS A 277 4.35 -11.87 10.49
CA HIS A 277 3.63 -11.44 11.69
C HIS A 277 2.31 -10.69 11.40
N PRO A 278 2.25 -9.68 10.50
CA PRO A 278 1.03 -8.91 10.29
C PRO A 278 0.03 -9.62 9.36
N ASN A 279 -0.43 -10.81 9.76
CA ASN A 279 -1.29 -11.72 8.98
C ASN A 279 -2.76 -11.76 9.43
N GLY A 280 -3.13 -10.93 10.41
CA GLY A 280 -4.50 -10.84 10.96
C GLY A 280 -4.85 -11.91 12.00
N GLN A 281 -3.93 -12.81 12.34
CA GLN A 281 -4.08 -13.78 13.41
C GLN A 281 -3.42 -13.29 14.70
N THR A 282 -3.98 -13.67 15.84
CA THR A 282 -3.34 -13.46 17.14
C THR A 282 -2.40 -14.63 17.40
N GLU A 283 -1.10 -14.38 17.33
CA GLU A 283 -0.07 -15.35 17.69
C GLU A 283 0.46 -15.01 19.08
N LEU A 284 0.18 -15.90 20.05
CA LEU A 284 0.66 -15.77 21.41
C LEU A 284 1.51 -16.99 21.74
N VAL A 285 2.83 -16.83 21.61
CA VAL A 285 3.82 -17.82 22.05
C VAL A 285 4.42 -17.31 23.34
N PHE A 286 4.10 -17.94 24.46
CA PHE A 286 4.65 -17.57 25.76
C PHE A 286 6.17 -17.78 25.82
N SER A 287 6.88 -16.87 26.49
CA SER A 287 8.33 -16.92 26.66
C SER A 287 8.78 -16.31 27.98
N GLY A 288 10.03 -16.58 28.38
CA GLY A 288 10.64 -15.98 29.56
C GLY A 288 10.00 -16.44 30.88
N VAL A 289 9.75 -15.53 31.82
CA VAL A 289 9.29 -15.89 33.16
C VAL A 289 7.88 -16.49 33.15
N SER A 290 7.05 -16.19 32.14
CA SER A 290 5.72 -16.80 32.00
C SER A 290 5.76 -18.32 31.88
N THR A 291 6.88 -18.89 31.43
CA THR A 291 7.08 -20.33 31.24
C THR A 291 7.83 -20.99 32.41
N ALA A 292 8.03 -20.30 33.53
CA ALA A 292 8.81 -20.80 34.66
C ALA A 292 8.05 -21.85 35.51
N SER A 293 6.73 -21.99 35.35
CA SER A 293 5.95 -23.05 35.99
C SER A 293 6.16 -24.41 35.32
N ALA A 294 5.90 -25.50 36.06
CA ALA A 294 5.89 -26.86 35.50
C ALA A 294 4.74 -27.07 34.51
N ASP A 295 3.62 -26.37 34.71
CA ASP A 295 2.47 -26.41 33.80
C ASP A 295 2.73 -25.56 32.56
N ALA A 296 2.22 -26.06 31.42
CA ALA A 296 2.33 -25.37 30.14
C ALA A 296 1.52 -24.06 30.17
N PRO A 297 2.14 -22.91 29.81
CA PRO A 297 1.44 -21.65 29.80
C PRO A 297 0.36 -21.63 28.70
N SER A 298 -0.81 -21.06 29.01
CA SER A 298 -1.94 -20.99 28.09
C SER A 298 -2.77 -19.73 28.28
N TYR A 299 -3.47 -19.34 27.21
CA TYR A 299 -4.44 -18.26 27.21
C TYR A 299 -5.80 -18.79 26.75
N ASP A 300 -6.82 -18.63 27.59
CA ASP A 300 -8.20 -18.89 27.23
C ASP A 300 -8.82 -17.61 26.65
N SER A 301 -9.01 -17.58 25.34
CA SER A 301 -9.59 -16.42 24.64
C SER A 301 -11.05 -16.14 24.99
N ALA A 302 -11.82 -17.14 25.45
CA ALA A 302 -13.21 -16.97 25.84
C ALA A 302 -13.33 -16.38 27.24
N ALA A 303 -12.51 -16.86 28.18
CA ALA A 303 -12.42 -16.31 29.53
C ALA A 303 -11.52 -15.05 29.61
N GLN A 304 -10.75 -14.78 28.56
CA GLN A 304 -9.69 -13.78 28.51
C GLN A 304 -8.70 -13.92 29.66
N SER A 305 -8.33 -15.15 30.03
CA SER A 305 -7.48 -15.39 31.21
C SER A 305 -6.25 -16.21 30.85
N CYS A 306 -5.16 -16.00 31.60
CA CYS A 306 -3.88 -16.66 31.38
C CYS A 306 -3.61 -17.67 32.50
N THR A 307 -3.21 -18.90 32.14
CA THR A 307 -2.52 -19.82 33.06
C THR A 307 -1.03 -19.70 32.78
N VAL A 308 -0.28 -19.05 33.67
CA VAL A 308 1.18 -18.83 33.57
C VAL A 308 1.78 -18.82 34.97
N TYR A 309 3.11 -18.83 35.09
CA TYR A 309 3.81 -18.80 36.39
C TYR A 309 3.23 -17.81 37.42
N CYS A 310 2.84 -16.60 37.00
CA CYS A 310 2.31 -15.57 37.91
C CYS A 310 0.80 -15.67 38.21
N HIS A 311 0.02 -16.27 37.30
CA HIS A 311 -1.45 -16.29 37.34
C HIS A 311 -2.03 -17.71 37.34
N ALA A 312 -1.21 -18.72 37.63
CA ALA A 312 -1.68 -20.08 37.86
C ALA A 312 -2.33 -20.21 39.25
N PRO A 313 -3.31 -21.11 39.42
CA PRO A 313 -3.82 -21.45 40.74
C PRO A 313 -2.68 -21.88 41.65
N SER A 314 -2.69 -21.45 42.91
CA SER A 314 -1.74 -21.95 43.91
C SER A 314 -2.40 -23.06 44.73
N GLU A 315 -1.60 -24.02 45.22
CA GLU A 315 -2.07 -25.07 46.15
C GLU A 315 -2.72 -24.49 47.42
N SER A 316 -2.34 -23.26 47.78
CA SER A 316 -2.83 -22.55 48.97
C SER A 316 -4.09 -21.71 48.70
N ASP A 317 -4.33 -21.39 47.43
CA ASP A 317 -5.48 -20.63 46.97
C ASP A 317 -5.78 -20.95 45.50
N PRO A 318 -6.79 -21.77 45.22
CA PRO A 318 -7.24 -22.05 43.86
C PRO A 318 -8.05 -20.86 43.34
N HIS A 319 -7.40 -19.72 43.18
CA HIS A 319 -8.01 -18.58 42.50
C HIS A 319 -8.11 -18.85 41.01
N SER A 320 -9.23 -18.40 40.42
CA SER A 320 -9.34 -18.21 38.98
C SER A 320 -8.38 -17.10 38.57
N SER A 321 -7.56 -17.36 37.54
CA SER A 321 -6.71 -16.34 36.91
C SER A 321 -7.55 -15.10 36.57
N PRO A 322 -7.04 -13.88 36.84
CA PRO A 322 -7.77 -12.66 36.52
C PRO A 322 -8.01 -12.56 35.01
N ALA A 323 -9.09 -11.90 34.63
CA ALA A 323 -9.31 -11.55 33.23
C ALA A 323 -8.26 -10.51 32.80
N TRP A 324 -7.69 -10.69 31.62
CA TRP A 324 -6.69 -9.83 30.96
C TRP A 324 -7.18 -8.39 30.79
N THR A 325 -8.49 -8.20 30.74
CA THR A 325 -9.18 -6.91 30.57
C THR A 325 -9.66 -6.30 31.88
N GLU A 326 -9.40 -6.96 33.02
CA GLU A 326 -9.77 -6.48 34.35
C GLU A 326 -8.53 -6.09 35.16
N ALA A 327 -8.55 -4.88 35.71
CA ALA A 327 -7.52 -4.44 36.65
C ALA A 327 -7.83 -5.00 38.05
N GLN A 328 -7.22 -6.13 38.40
CA GLN A 328 -7.29 -6.68 39.75
C GLN A 328 -5.90 -6.68 40.41
N ALA A 329 -5.81 -6.08 41.59
CA ALA A 329 -4.62 -6.20 42.42
C ALA A 329 -4.55 -7.61 43.03
N LEU A 330 -3.43 -8.30 42.85
CA LEU A 330 -3.16 -9.57 43.51
C LEU A 330 -2.71 -9.34 44.96
N ALA A 331 -3.17 -10.18 45.87
CA ALA A 331 -2.66 -10.24 47.23
C ALA A 331 -1.43 -11.16 47.28
N CYS A 332 -0.64 -11.08 48.36
CA CYS A 332 0.54 -11.94 48.55
C CYS A 332 0.19 -13.44 48.44
N THR A 333 -0.99 -13.81 48.98
CA THR A 333 -1.46 -15.20 48.97
C THR A 333 -2.04 -15.65 47.63
N SER A 334 -2.17 -14.75 46.65
CA SER A 334 -2.71 -15.09 45.34
C SER A 334 -1.75 -15.88 44.45
N CYS A 335 -0.45 -15.90 44.78
CA CYS A 335 0.57 -16.63 44.02
C CYS A 335 1.19 -17.79 44.82
N HIS A 336 1.47 -17.57 46.12
CA HIS A 336 2.04 -18.58 46.99
C HIS A 336 1.41 -18.52 48.38
N GLY A 337 1.42 -19.64 49.11
CA GLY A 337 1.08 -19.63 50.53
C GLY A 337 2.02 -18.71 51.32
N ALA A 338 1.53 -18.09 52.39
CA ALA A 338 2.33 -17.25 53.28
C ALA A 338 2.18 -17.74 54.74
N PRO A 339 2.93 -18.77 55.18
CA PRO A 339 4.05 -19.45 54.49
C PRO A 339 3.60 -20.47 53.42
N PRO A 340 4.48 -20.84 52.47
CA PRO A 340 4.18 -21.87 51.46
C PRO A 340 3.83 -23.23 52.09
N PRO A 341 3.16 -24.14 51.36
CA PRO A 341 2.87 -25.48 51.84
C PRO A 341 4.13 -26.27 52.22
N ALA A 342 3.94 -27.33 53.03
CA ALA A 342 5.02 -28.28 53.35
C ALA A 342 5.68 -28.83 52.06
N PRO A 343 7.01 -29.05 52.04
CA PRO A 343 7.91 -29.15 53.20
C PRO A 343 8.49 -27.81 53.69
N HIS A 344 8.02 -26.66 53.19
CA HIS A 344 8.49 -25.36 53.66
C HIS A 344 8.27 -25.20 55.18
N PRO A 345 9.22 -24.61 55.93
CA PRO A 345 9.03 -24.29 57.34
C PRO A 345 7.78 -23.44 57.56
N GLN A 346 6.90 -23.85 58.46
CA GLN A 346 5.63 -23.15 58.73
C GLN A 346 5.83 -21.99 59.73
N ILE A 347 6.77 -21.09 59.42
CA ILE A 347 7.09 -19.88 60.20
C ILE A 347 6.75 -18.62 59.41
N LYS A 348 6.40 -17.53 60.09
CA LYS A 348 5.98 -16.25 59.45
C LYS A 348 7.10 -15.22 59.34
N ASP A 349 8.27 -15.48 59.95
CA ASP A 349 9.45 -14.61 59.89
C ASP A 349 10.23 -14.88 58.58
N CYS A 350 9.59 -14.61 57.44
CA CYS A 350 10.11 -14.81 56.10
C CYS A 350 11.49 -14.15 55.90
N ASN A 351 11.68 -12.95 56.46
CA ASN A 351 12.91 -12.18 56.33
C ASN A 351 14.15 -12.89 56.90
N ARG A 352 14.01 -13.92 57.74
CA ARG A 352 15.15 -14.68 58.27
C ARG A 352 15.89 -15.45 57.20
N CYS A 353 15.16 -15.96 56.22
CA CYS A 353 15.70 -16.76 55.12
C CYS A 353 15.68 -15.96 53.81
N HIS A 354 14.74 -15.03 53.64
CA HIS A 354 14.54 -14.24 52.42
C HIS A 354 14.92 -12.76 52.61
N ALA A 355 15.94 -12.47 53.40
CA ALA A 355 16.34 -11.10 53.80
C ALA A 355 16.68 -10.17 52.62
N ALA A 356 17.11 -10.74 51.49
CA ALA A 356 17.38 -9.97 50.27
C ALA A 356 16.10 -9.53 49.54
N THR A 357 15.00 -10.26 49.71
CA THR A 357 13.77 -10.07 48.94
C THR A 357 12.67 -9.41 49.77
N VAL A 358 12.50 -9.78 51.05
CA VAL A 358 11.44 -9.28 51.93
C VAL A 358 11.99 -8.57 53.16
N ALA A 359 11.38 -7.44 53.50
CA ALA A 359 11.76 -6.62 54.65
C ALA A 359 11.35 -7.28 55.98
N ALA A 360 11.78 -6.66 57.09
CA ALA A 360 11.48 -7.15 58.45
C ALA A 360 10.00 -7.14 58.83
N ASP A 361 9.15 -6.44 58.08
CA ASP A 361 7.69 -6.49 58.24
C ASP A 361 7.05 -7.72 57.56
N ASN A 362 7.84 -8.55 56.86
CA ASN A 362 7.45 -9.76 56.12
C ASN A 362 6.44 -9.53 54.99
N VAL A 363 6.23 -8.28 54.55
CA VAL A 363 5.27 -7.95 53.48
C VAL A 363 5.89 -7.02 52.43
N THR A 364 6.80 -6.14 52.84
CA THR A 364 7.45 -5.21 51.91
C THR A 364 8.52 -5.94 51.10
N ILE A 365 8.39 -5.91 49.78
CA ILE A 365 9.43 -6.39 48.86
C ILE A 365 10.53 -5.32 48.76
N LEU A 366 11.74 -5.68 49.17
CA LEU A 366 12.90 -4.79 49.18
C LEU A 366 13.48 -4.60 47.77
N ASP A 367 13.68 -5.71 47.07
CA ASP A 367 14.18 -5.73 45.70
C ASP A 367 13.19 -6.45 44.79
N ARG A 368 12.55 -5.68 43.91
CA ARG A 368 11.55 -6.18 42.96
C ARG A 368 12.18 -6.94 41.79
N GLU A 369 13.49 -6.85 41.60
CA GLU A 369 14.22 -7.71 40.65
C GLU A 369 14.37 -9.14 41.17
N LEU A 370 14.27 -9.33 42.48
CA LEU A 370 14.33 -10.62 43.17
C LEU A 370 12.96 -11.21 43.52
N HIS A 371 11.86 -10.55 43.12
CA HIS A 371 10.50 -11.05 43.37
C HIS A 371 9.72 -11.06 42.06
N VAL A 372 9.25 -12.25 41.66
CA VAL A 372 8.67 -12.54 40.33
C VAL A 372 9.73 -12.60 39.21
N ASN A 373 10.84 -13.31 39.47
CA ASN A 373 11.92 -13.54 38.49
C ASN A 373 12.12 -15.04 38.11
N GLY A 374 11.28 -15.94 38.66
CA GLY A 374 11.36 -17.38 38.43
C GLY A 374 12.34 -18.14 39.33
N ASN A 375 13.07 -17.45 40.22
CA ASN A 375 13.98 -18.05 41.19
C ASN A 375 13.48 -17.82 42.61
N VAL A 376 14.01 -18.63 43.55
CA VAL A 376 13.76 -18.46 44.98
C VAL A 376 15.08 -18.11 45.65
N GLU A 377 15.19 -16.87 46.11
CA GLU A 377 16.36 -16.36 46.81
C GLU A 377 16.27 -16.72 48.29
N VAL A 378 17.21 -17.53 48.76
CA VAL A 378 17.31 -17.91 50.17
C VAL A 378 18.75 -17.77 50.64
N ASP A 379 18.95 -17.15 51.80
CA ASP A 379 20.21 -17.14 52.52
C ASP A 379 20.16 -18.15 53.68
N PHE A 380 20.95 -19.22 53.55
CA PHE A 380 21.18 -20.20 54.61
C PHE A 380 22.57 -20.06 55.26
N ASP A 381 23.43 -19.20 54.72
CA ASP A 381 24.85 -19.11 55.09
C ASP A 381 25.09 -18.19 56.31
N SER A 382 24.08 -17.43 56.75
CA SER A 382 24.22 -16.46 57.84
C SER A 382 23.99 -16.99 59.28
N SER A 383 23.65 -18.28 59.49
CA SER A 383 23.98 -19.11 60.68
C SER A 383 22.98 -20.25 60.93
N CYS A 384 23.45 -21.35 61.54
CA CYS A 384 22.58 -22.44 62.06
C CYS A 384 21.51 -21.97 63.07
N THR A 385 21.68 -20.79 63.68
CA THR A 385 20.74 -20.14 64.60
C THR A 385 19.60 -19.38 63.92
N ALA A 386 19.60 -19.25 62.59
CA ALA A 386 18.47 -18.65 61.87
C ALA A 386 17.22 -19.57 61.88
N CYS A 387 17.43 -20.89 61.97
CA CYS A 387 16.41 -21.93 61.87
C CYS A 387 16.09 -22.67 63.18
N HIS A 388 16.90 -22.49 64.23
CA HIS A 388 16.80 -23.13 65.56
C HIS A 388 16.99 -22.08 66.66
#